data_AF-A0A923TJC3-F1
#
_entry.id   AF-A0A923TJC3-F1
#
_cell.length_a   1.000
_cell.length_b   1.000
_cell.length_c   1.000
_cell.angle_alpha   90.00
_cell.angle_beta   90.00
_cell.angle_gamma   90.00
#
_symmetry.space_group_name_H-M   'P 1'
#
loop_
_entity.id
_entity.type
_entity.pdbx_description
1 polymer ?
#
loop_
_entity_poly.entity_id
_entity_poly.type
_entity_poly.pdbx_seq_one_letter_code
_entity_poly.pdbx_strand_id
1 'polypeptide(L)' 'MARIGDGGDLLKCSFCGKSQKQVKKLIAGPGVYICDECIDLCNEIIEEELSESSELTWDELPKPKEI' A
#
# COMPACT_ATOMS: atom_id res chain seq x y z
N MET A 1 18.54 33.26 -1.74
CA MET A 1 17.40 33.32 -2.67
C MET A 1 16.67 31.98 -2.64
N ALA A 2 15.64 31.85 -1.80
CA ALA A 2 14.74 30.69 -1.83
C ALA A 2 13.93 30.76 -3.14
N ARG A 3 14.11 29.77 -4.00
CA ARG A 3 13.37 29.67 -5.26
C ARG A 3 11.94 29.27 -4.87
N ILE A 4 10.99 30.18 -5.08
CA ILE A 4 9.56 29.86 -5.07
C ILE A 4 9.31 29.04 -6.34
N GLY A 5 9.67 27.75 -6.27
CA GLY A 5 9.37 26.77 -7.30
C GLY A 5 8.06 26.10 -6.92
N ASP A 6 7.09 26.18 -7.83
CA ASP A 6 5.86 25.39 -7.93
C ASP A 6 5.70 24.28 -6.86
N GLY A 7 5.09 24.63 -5.71
CA GLY A 7 4.94 23.71 -4.57
C GLY A 7 4.09 22.46 -4.87
N GLY A 8 3.36 22.43 -5.99
CA GLY A 8 2.55 21.30 -6.42
C GLY A 8 3.32 20.17 -7.10
N ASP A 9 4.49 20.46 -7.69
CA ASP A 9 5.38 19.44 -8.27
C ASP A 9 6.43 18.91 -7.25
N LEU A 10 6.53 19.55 -6.09
CA LEU A 10 7.43 19.15 -4.99
C LEU A 10 6.86 18.01 -4.13
N LEU A 11 5.54 17.92 -4.00
CA LEU A 11 4.90 16.90 -3.18
C LEU A 11 4.55 15.68 -4.04
N LYS A 12 5.30 14.60 -3.85
CA LYS A 12 5.17 13.33 -4.58
C LYS A 12 4.92 12.19 -3.62
N CYS A 13 4.07 11.26 -4.01
CA CYS A 13 3.88 10.00 -3.29
C CYS A 13 5.21 9.26 -3.21
N SER A 14 5.59 8.86 -2.00
CA SER A 14 6.84 8.14 -1.74
C SER A 14 6.84 6.71 -2.29
N PHE A 15 5.67 6.18 -2.65
CA PHE A 15 5.51 4.81 -3.14
C PHE A 15 5.46 4.73 -4.67
N CYS A 16 4.59 5.51 -5.31
CA CYS A 16 4.41 5.48 -6.77
C CYS A 16 5.09 6.65 -7.51
N GLY A 17 5.62 7.65 -6.79
CA GLY A 17 6.30 8.81 -7.38
C GLY A 17 5.37 9.85 -8.04
N LYS A 18 4.05 9.61 -8.09
CA LYS A 18 3.07 10.56 -8.65
C LYS A 18 3.03 11.86 -7.84
N SER A 19 2.93 13.00 -8.52
CA SER A 19 2.77 14.29 -7.86
C SER A 19 1.35 14.48 -7.33
N GLN A 20 1.16 15.45 -6.43
CA GLN A 20 -0.15 15.82 -5.89
C GLN A 20 -1.19 16.13 -6.98
N LYS A 21 -0.77 16.62 -8.15
CA LYS A 21 -1.65 16.93 -9.29
C LYS A 21 -2.15 15.67 -10.03
N GLN A 22 -1.43 14.55 -9.89
CA GLN A 22 -1.71 13.29 -10.61
C GLN A 22 -2.59 12.33 -9.82
N VAL A 23 -2.88 12.63 -8.55
CA VAL A 23 -3.64 11.77 -7.63
C VAL A 23 -4.83 12.54 -7.08
N LYS A 24 -5.89 11.84 -6.67
CA LYS A 24 -7.08 12.49 -6.13
C LYS A 24 -6.83 12.98 -4.70
N LYS A 25 -6.06 12.22 -3.92
CA LYS A 25 -5.65 12.59 -2.57
C LYS A 25 -4.17 12.26 -2.37
N LEU A 26 -3.46 13.15 -1.70
CA LEU A 26 -2.10 12.92 -1.21
C LEU A 26 -2.07 13.26 0.28
N ILE A 27 -1.74 12.26 1.10
CA ILE A 27 -1.69 12.35 2.56
C ILE A 27 -0.24 12.55 2.97
N ALA A 28 0.00 13.53 3.84
CA ALA A 28 1.32 13.86 4.36
C ALA A 28 1.52 13.31 5.77
N GLY A 29 2.62 12.60 5.97
CA GLY A 29 3.16 12.22 7.27
C GLY A 29 4.51 12.91 7.54
N PRO A 30 5.14 12.69 8.71
CA PRO A 30 6.47 13.20 9.00
C PRO A 30 7.53 12.67 8.02
N GLY A 31 7.88 13.46 7.01
CA GLY A 31 8.91 13.11 6.01
C GLY A 31 8.48 12.10 4.94
N VAL A 32 7.19 11.76 4.84
CA VAL A 32 6.67 10.76 3.90
C VAL A 32 5.31 11.17 3.35
N TYR A 33 4.99 10.74 2.14
CA TYR A 33 3.71 11.02 1.50
C TYR A 33 3.13 9.75 0.86
N ILE A 34 1.81 9.58 0.92
CA ILE A 34 1.11 8.44 0.31
C ILE A 34 -0.15 8.91 -0.41
N CYS A 35 -0.44 8.38 -1.60
CA CYS A 35 -1.65 8.71 -2.35
C CYS A 35 -2.78 7.70 -2.13
N ASP A 36 -4.00 8.06 -2.52
CA ASP A 36 -5.17 7.20 -2.42
C ASP A 36 -4.99 5.85 -3.16
N GLU A 37 -4.47 5.88 -4.39
CA GLU A 37 -4.25 4.64 -5.15
C GLU A 37 -3.28 3.67 -4.46
N CYS A 38 -2.24 4.19 -3.80
CA CYS A 38 -1.31 3.34 -3.06
C CYS A 38 -1.95 2.77 -1.79
N ILE A 39 -2.86 3.51 -1.14
CA ILE A 39 -3.60 3.01 0.01
C ILE A 39 -4.52 1.88 -0.42
N ASP A 40 -5.25 2.05 -1.53
CA ASP A 40 -6.16 1.03 -2.04
C ASP A 40 -5.40 -0.26 -2.40
N LEU A 41 -4.26 -0.14 -3.11
CA LEU A 41 -3.39 -1.28 -3.40
C LEU A 41 -2.84 -1.95 -2.13
N CYS A 42 -2.43 -1.16 -1.13
CA CYS A 42 -1.98 -1.72 0.14
C CYS A 42 -3.09 -2.48 0.87
N ASN A 43 -4.35 -1.99 0.82
CA ASN A 43 -5.47 -2.69 1.43
C ASN A 43 -5.78 -4.01 0.71
N GLU A 44 -5.74 -4.03 -0.62
CA GLU A 44 -5.92 -5.25 -1.42
C GLU A 44 -4.90 -6.33 -1.04
N ILE A 45 -3.61 -5.96 -0.97
CA ILE A 45 -2.54 -6.88 -0.57
C ILE A 45 -2.77 -7.43 0.86
N ILE A 46 -3.18 -6.57 1.80
CA ILE A 46 -3.44 -6.99 3.19
C ILE A 46 -4.66 -7.91 3.29
N GLU A 47 -5.71 -7.63 2.53
CA GLU A 47 -6.93 -8.46 2.49
C GLU A 47 -6.64 -9.84 1.90
N GLU A 48 -5.85 -9.92 0.83
CA GLU A 48 -5.39 -11.18 0.24
C GLU A 48 -4.62 -12.02 1.26
N GLU A 49 -3.62 -11.46 1.93
CA GLU A 49 -2.84 -12.18 2.96
C GLU A 49 -3.71 -12.68 4.12
N LEU A 50 -4.68 -11.88 4.56
CA LEU A 50 -5.60 -12.29 5.64
C LEU A 50 -6.52 -13.43 5.20
N SER A 51 -6.94 -13.43 3.93
CA SER A 51 -7.77 -14.48 3.35
C SER A 51 -7.02 -15.80 3.21
N GLU A 52 -5.77 -15.79 2.73
CA GLU A 52 -4.93 -17.00 2.58
C GLU A 52 -4.62 -17.64 3.95
N SER A 53 -4.45 -16.84 5.00
CA SER A 53 -4.25 -17.36 6.36
C SER A 53 -5.45 -18.15 6.90
N SER A 54 -6.63 -18.02 6.30
CA SER A 54 -7.84 -18.74 6.71
C SER A 54 -8.12 -20.02 5.93
N GLU A 55 -7.39 -20.27 4.84
CA GLU A 55 -7.58 -21.42 3.94
C GLU A 55 -6.79 -22.68 4.35
N LEU A 56 -5.94 -22.61 5.38
CA LEU A 56 -5.42 -23.83 6.02
C LEU A 56 -6.54 -24.50 6.82
N THR A 57 -7.48 -25.12 6.12
CA THR A 57 -8.48 -25.99 6.71
C THR A 57 -7.76 -27.17 7.35
N TRP A 58 -8.08 -27.45 8.62
CA TRP A 58 -7.49 -28.56 9.38
C TRP A 58 -7.75 -29.94 8.75
N ASP A 59 -8.59 -30.00 7.70
CA ASP A 59 -9.03 -31.19 6.99
C ASP A 59 -8.03 -31.70 5.95
N GLU A 60 -7.04 -30.90 5.50
CA GLU A 60 -6.04 -31.30 4.50
C GLU A 60 -4.73 -31.86 5.08
N LEU A 61 -4.56 -31.87 6.40
CA LEU A 61 -3.38 -32.48 7.02
C LEU A 61 -3.54 -34.01 7.05
N PRO A 62 -2.67 -34.78 6.38
CA PRO A 62 -2.75 -36.24 6.42
C PRO A 62 -2.59 -36.70 7.86
N LYS A 63 -3.38 -37.70 8.26
CA LYS A 63 -3.27 -38.22 9.63
C LYS A 63 -1.87 -38.84 9.77
N PRO A 64 -1.22 -38.76 10.94
CA PRO A 64 0.15 -39.25 11.15
C PRO A 64 0.41 -40.73 10.80
N LYS A 65 -0.63 -41.50 10.49
CA LYS A 65 -0.54 -42.90 10.03
C LYS A 65 -0.37 -43.04 8.52
N GLU A 66 -0.38 -41.94 7.76
CA GLU A 66 -0.26 -41.88 6.30
C GLU A 66 1.07 -41.25 5.83
N ILE A 67 2.01 -41.04 6.77
CA ILE A 67 3.39 -40.59 6.53
C ILE A 67 4.34 -41.77 6.71
#